data_AF-A0A6L5G124-F1
#
_entry.id   AF-A0A6L5G124-F1
#
_cell.length_a   1.000
_cell.length_b   1.000
_cell.length_c   1.000
_cell.angle_alpha   90.00
_cell.angle_beta   90.00
_cell.angle_gamma   90.00
#
_symmetry.space_group_name_H-M   'P 1'
#
loop_
_entity.id
_entity.type
_entity.pdbx_description
1 polymer ?
#
loop_
_entity_poly.entity_id
_entity_poly.type
_entity_poly.pdbx_seq_one_letter_code
_entity_poly.pdbx_strand_id
1 'polypeptide(L)'
;MFDSSSRKLRHGGPSIARMSPSIRPATPSDTPAIAAIYAPFVTDSAVSFEFEPPGADVFATRIERGQLHYPWLVAEDDGEVVGYGNASG
;
A
#
# COMPACT_ATOMS: atom_id res chain seq x y z
N MET A 1 20.98 -32.07 38.39
CA MET A 1 21.95 -32.53 37.37
C MET A 1 21.30 -32.25 36.01
N PHE A 2 21.89 -31.34 35.24
CA PHE A 2 21.38 -30.83 33.96
C PHE A 2 21.25 -31.92 32.90
N ASP A 3 20.20 -31.85 32.08
CA ASP A 3 20.36 -32.04 30.63
C ASP A 3 19.47 -31.03 29.88
N SER A 4 20.14 -30.03 29.31
CA SER A 4 19.60 -29.10 28.32
C SER A 4 19.44 -29.84 27.00
N SER A 5 18.22 -30.26 26.65
CA SER A 5 17.96 -30.72 25.29
C SER A 5 17.88 -29.51 24.35
N SER A 6 19.04 -29.17 23.82
CA SER A 6 19.24 -28.25 22.71
C SER A 6 18.57 -28.81 21.46
N ARG A 7 17.58 -28.12 20.91
CA ARG A 7 17.20 -28.29 19.50
C ARG A 7 17.44 -26.99 18.76
N LYS A 8 18.70 -26.80 18.34
CA LYS A 8 19.06 -25.85 17.29
C LYS A 8 18.31 -26.21 16.01
N LEU A 9 17.24 -25.50 15.71
CA LEU A 9 16.75 -25.41 14.33
C LEU A 9 17.51 -24.26 13.66
N ARG A 10 18.63 -24.61 13.02
CA ARG A 10 19.27 -23.73 12.03
C ARG A 10 18.45 -23.84 10.75
N HIS A 11 17.71 -22.79 10.38
CA HIS A 11 17.27 -22.61 8.99
C HIS A 11 18.18 -21.57 8.34
N GLY A 12 19.32 -22.04 7.82
CA GLY A 12 20.20 -21.28 6.94
C GLY A 12 19.93 -21.69 5.49
N GLY A 13 18.78 -21.28 4.94
CA GLY A 13 18.60 -21.18 3.49
C GLY A 13 18.90 -19.75 3.05
N PRO A 14 19.18 -19.49 1.76
CA PRO A 14 19.29 -18.10 1.30
C PRO A 14 18.00 -17.38 1.67
N SER A 15 18.11 -16.36 2.52
CA SER A 15 17.07 -15.37 2.65
C SER A 15 16.93 -14.76 1.26
N ILE A 16 15.89 -15.14 0.51
CA ILE A 16 15.38 -14.20 -0.47
C ILE A 16 14.95 -13.01 0.36
N ALA A 17 15.81 -12.00 0.45
CA ALA A 17 15.46 -10.76 1.11
C ALA A 17 14.25 -10.24 0.34
N ARG A 18 13.05 -10.50 0.86
CA ARG A 18 11.85 -9.87 0.36
C ARG A 18 12.05 -8.42 0.73
N MET A 19 12.54 -7.63 -0.24
CA MET A 19 12.58 -6.19 -0.09
C MET A 19 11.16 -5.77 0.23
N SER A 20 10.98 -5.21 1.42
CA SER A 20 9.68 -4.71 1.84
C SER A 20 9.41 -3.45 1.03
N PRO A 21 8.19 -3.27 0.49
CA PRO A 21 7.84 -2.05 -0.21
C PRO A 21 8.09 -0.83 0.71
N SER A 22 8.63 0.23 0.13
CA SER A 22 8.89 1.48 0.84
C SER A 22 7.58 2.26 1.00
N ILE A 23 7.35 2.85 2.18
CA ILE A 23 6.18 3.72 2.41
C ILE A 23 6.63 5.17 2.32
N ARG A 24 5.96 5.97 1.49
CA ARG A 24 6.26 7.41 1.34
C ARG A 24 4.98 8.24 1.17
N PRO A 25 5.04 9.57 1.37
CA PRO A 25 3.94 10.45 1.01
C PRO A 25 3.55 10.29 -0.46
N ALA A 26 2.24 10.28 -0.71
CA ALA A 26 1.68 10.30 -2.05
C ALA A 26 1.89 11.68 -2.70
N THR A 27 2.09 11.68 -4.01
CA THR A 27 2.19 12.87 -4.85
C THR A 27 1.13 12.81 -5.95
N PRO A 28 0.80 13.93 -6.62
CA PRO A 28 -0.14 13.91 -7.75
C PRO A 28 0.25 12.94 -8.86
N SER A 29 1.55 12.68 -9.06
CA SER A 29 2.06 11.74 -10.06
C SER A 29 1.69 10.28 -9.77
N ASP A 30 1.35 9.94 -8.53
CA ASP A 30 0.97 8.58 -8.13
C ASP A 30 -0.51 8.28 -8.46
N THR A 31 -1.30 9.30 -8.78
CA THR A 31 -2.77 9.20 -8.94
C THR A 31 -3.23 8.23 -10.03
N PRO A 32 -2.53 8.06 -11.17
CA PRO A 32 -2.92 7.03 -12.15
C PRO A 32 -2.80 5.62 -11.59
N ALA A 33 -1.74 5.34 -10.82
CA ALA A 33 -1.54 4.03 -10.21
C ALA A 33 -2.54 3.78 -9.07
N ILE A 34 -2.80 4.79 -8.24
CA ILE A 34 -3.83 4.72 -7.19
C ILE A 34 -5.21 4.44 -7.81
N ALA A 35 -5.58 5.13 -8.89
CA ALA A 35 -6.84 4.91 -9.58
C ALA A 35 -6.95 3.48 -10.15
N ALA A 36 -5.87 2.97 -10.74
CA ALA A 36 -5.81 1.60 -11.25
C ALA A 36 -5.95 0.55 -10.14
N ILE A 37 -5.30 0.76 -8.98
CA ILE A 37 -5.45 -0.10 -7.80
C ILE A 37 -6.87 -0.05 -7.25
N TYR A 38 -7.51 1.13 -7.27
CA TYR A 38 -8.84 1.32 -6.71
C TYR A 38 -9.96 0.76 -7.58
N ALA A 39 -9.82 0.84 -8.91
CA ALA A 39 -10.85 0.45 -9.87
C ALA A 39 -11.52 -0.93 -9.62
N PRO A 40 -10.79 -2.04 -9.41
CA PRO A 40 -11.41 -3.34 -9.17
C PRO A 40 -12.21 -3.41 -7.86
N PHE A 41 -11.89 -2.57 -6.88
CA PHE A 41 -12.68 -2.49 -5.64
C PHE A 41 -14.06 -1.85 -5.86
N VAL A 42 -14.21 -1.04 -6.91
CA VAL A 42 -15.50 -0.45 -7.31
C VAL A 42 -16.27 -1.39 -8.24
N THR A 43 -15.61 -1.98 -9.24
CA THR A 43 -16.31 -2.77 -10.26
C THR A 43 -16.65 -4.19 -9.80
N ASP A 44 -15.82 -4.77 -8.92
CA ASP A 44 -15.85 -6.21 -8.66
C ASP A 44 -16.14 -6.55 -7.19
N SER A 45 -16.39 -5.54 -6.34
CA SER A 45 -16.59 -5.76 -4.91
C SER A 45 -17.54 -4.75 -4.26
N ALA A 46 -17.95 -5.02 -3.01
CA ALA A 46 -18.80 -4.13 -2.22
C ALA A 46 -18.02 -3.30 -1.18
N VAL A 47 -16.68 -3.20 -1.31
CA VAL A 47 -15.85 -2.49 -0.33
C VAL A 47 -15.90 -0.97 -0.52
N SER A 48 -16.36 -0.50 -1.68
CA SER A 48 -16.58 0.91 -1.99
C SER A 48 -18.07 1.22 -2.15
N PHE A 49 -18.45 2.46 -1.89
CA PHE A 49 -19.78 3.00 -2.20
C PHE A 49 -19.84 3.75 -3.54
N GLU A 50 -18.72 3.87 -4.25
CA GLU A 50 -18.71 4.45 -5.59
C GLU A 50 -19.45 3.53 -6.58
N PHE A 51 -20.17 4.12 -7.53
CA PHE A 51 -20.81 3.36 -8.62
C PHE A 51 -19.90 3.19 -9.83
N GLU A 52 -19.01 4.16 -10.08
CA GLU A 52 -18.05 4.14 -11.18
C GLU A 52 -16.64 4.44 -10.65
N PRO A 53 -15.59 3.76 -11.14
CA PRO A 53 -14.23 4.04 -10.72
C PRO A 53 -13.83 5.52 -10.95
N PRO A 54 -13.42 6.26 -9.91
CA PRO A 54 -12.94 7.62 -10.08
C PRO A 54 -11.61 7.65 -10.84
N GLY A 55 -11.46 8.68 -11.68
CA GLY A 55 -10.24 8.94 -12.43
C GLY A 55 -9.08 9.48 -11.58
N ALA A 56 -7.90 9.58 -12.19
CA ALA A 56 -6.69 10.09 -11.56
C ALA A 56 -6.83 11.56 -11.10
N ASP A 57 -7.56 12.38 -11.85
CA ASP A 57 -7.87 13.79 -11.55
C ASP A 57 -8.68 13.94 -10.26
N VAL A 58 -9.64 13.04 -10.04
CA VAL A 58 -10.41 12.98 -8.80
C VAL A 58 -9.51 12.62 -7.63
N PHE A 59 -8.61 11.65 -7.79
CA PHE A 59 -7.63 11.29 -6.76
C PHE A 59 -6.62 12.41 -6.48
N ALA A 60 -6.17 13.15 -7.49
CA ALA A 60 -5.30 14.31 -7.31
C ALA A 60 -5.96 15.34 -6.39
N THR A 61 -7.23 15.66 -6.67
CA THR A 61 -8.03 16.56 -5.85
C THR A 61 -8.20 16.04 -4.41
N ARG A 62 -8.41 14.73 -4.24
CA ARG A 62 -8.54 14.09 -2.91
C ARG A 62 -7.24 14.14 -2.11
N ILE A 63 -6.10 13.89 -2.75
CA ILE A 63 -4.77 13.99 -2.12
C ILE A 63 -4.52 15.43 -1.67
N GLU A 64 -4.69 16.41 -2.57
CA GLU A 64 -4.45 17.83 -2.27
C GLU A 64 -5.30 18.31 -1.08
N ARG A 65 -6.58 17.95 -1.04
CA ARG A 65 -7.49 18.32 0.05
C ARG A 65 -7.21 17.55 1.34
N GLY A 66 -6.97 16.25 1.22
CA GLY A 66 -6.81 15.37 2.37
C GLY A 66 -5.49 15.57 3.10
N GLN A 67 -4.39 15.85 2.37
CA GLN A 67 -3.08 16.15 2.95
C GLN A 67 -3.06 17.37 3.88
N LEU A 68 -4.06 18.26 3.77
CA LEU A 68 -4.21 19.40 4.69
C LEU A 68 -4.47 18.96 6.13
N HIS A 69 -5.00 17.75 6.33
CA HIS A 69 -5.46 17.27 7.64
C HIS A 69 -4.89 15.89 8.01
N TYR A 70 -4.67 15.01 7.04
CA TYR A 70 -4.28 13.63 7.26
C TYR A 70 -3.29 13.13 6.19
N PRO A 71 -2.38 12.19 6.55
CA PRO A 71 -1.42 11.67 5.59
C PRO A 71 -2.09 10.87 4.49
N TRP A 72 -1.60 11.07 3.27
CA TRP A 72 -1.80 10.19 2.13
C TRP A 72 -0.48 9.50 1.82
N LEU A 73 -0.50 8.17 1.78
CA LEU A 73 0.69 7.33 1.66
C LEU A 73 0.55 6.40 0.46
N VAL A 74 1.68 6.08 -0.15
CA VAL A 74 1.82 4.99 -1.11
C VAL A 74 2.84 3.98 -0.61
N ALA A 75 2.62 2.72 -0.97
CA ALA A 75 3.61 1.66 -0.91
C ALA A 75 4.24 1.52 -2.31
N GLU A 76 5.55 1.71 -2.39
CA GLU A 76 6.33 1.61 -3.62
C GLU A 76 7.27 0.41 -3.56
N ASP A 77 7.22 -0.44 -4.58
CA ASP A 77 8.12 -1.57 -4.80
C ASP A 77 8.78 -1.42 -6.17
N ASP A 78 10.11 -1.36 -6.21
CA ASP A 78 10.91 -1.16 -7.45
C ASP A 78 10.42 -0.01 -8.36
N GLY A 79 9.95 1.10 -7.78
CA GLY A 79 9.47 2.28 -8.52
C GLY A 79 7.99 2.20 -8.94
N GLU A 80 7.31 1.09 -8.68
CA GLU A 80 5.88 0.93 -8.91
C GLU A 80 5.08 1.10 -7.62
N VAL A 81 3.98 1.85 -7.70
CA VAL A 81 3.02 1.94 -6.61
C VAL A 81 2.20 0.65 -6.57
N VAL A 82 2.36 -0.11 -5.48
CA VAL A 82 1.67 -1.39 -5.25
C VAL A 82 0.54 -1.30 -4.23
N GLY A 83 0.40 -0.16 -3.57
CA GLY A 83 -0.66 0.10 -2.61
C GLY A 83 -0.72 1.55 -2.20
N TYR A 84 -1.84 1.95 -1.58
CA TYR A 84 -2.01 3.29 -1.03
C TYR A 84 -2.87 3.25 0.23
N GLY A 85 -2.77 4.30 1.04
CA GLY A 85 -3.58 4.44 2.24
C GLY A 85 -3.75 5.90 2.62
N ASN A 86 -4.91 6.23 3.15
CA ASN A 86 -5.21 7.54 3.70
C ASN A 86 -5.94 7.40 5.03
N ALA A 87 -6.00 8.50 5.78
CA ALA A 87 -6.90 8.64 6.91
C ALA A 87 -7.84 9.83 6.66
N SER A 88 -9.03 9.76 7.25
CA SER A 88 -10.03 10.82 7.25
C SER A 88 -10.70 10.83 8.62
N GLY A 89 -11.01 12.02 9.13
CA GLY A 89 -11.70 12.23 10.41
C GLY A 89 -13.18 12.54 10.26
#